data_AF-A0A7J6M916-F1
#
_entry.id   AF-A0A7J6M916-F1
#
_cell.length_a   1.000
_cell.length_b   1.000
_cell.length_c   1.000
_cell.angle_alpha   90.00
_cell.angle_beta   90.00
_cell.angle_gamma   90.00
#
_symmetry.space_group_name_H-M   'P 1'
#
loop_
_entity.id
_entity.type
_entity.pdbx_description
1 polymer ?
#
loop_
_entity_poly.entity_id
_entity_poly.type
_entity_poly.pdbx_seq_one_letter_code
_entity_poly.pdbx_strand_id
1 'polypeptide(L)'
;MSSDESHGPKTIEFCPSSDEDDDDPMADTPPEDEEDPLRAQWMKAVDTAKHGMRTERMGLGCTVEMIREMRKDANMRAKLRAKLTGKRRNDDDDDEDDAVEASRAESDDSDDEGRAAIGRKHTKVPAGQTTPSTESIDNLAGLTKSQKKRLKKKQKLQRNISSWITVIDTVKDVIPFLRMTSRPPYSISSNGRYYINRDLPELVTDSDLSNALKALLGTLRANASDPGSIYVGSLGCLLTELALEHYGLHEFAARDWSAIIRHSRAPQLSSHRVTLLEGPGVAHRALLVVAGDHGAPLRELLDFSRTVHELPLSECEVLYGRAGYLSALLWITDFAQLSETSRADVGRGCRGVVRDMVDDAHWRGDHYHWEWHDRPYLGAAHGSAGIVYTICQYIRHFDPEDGPQLLERLIATVSWVLANCRCSNGNIESSVGSRSGGKLVHWCHGATGWIPALIQLSGAIAQLKPRDHETLLSRIREILCSLGEVVYERGLLAEKGAGLCHGVGGSSMALVALYSYTGDRAWLRKARQFALFAGRYGQWLSESFADRPYSLYEGLAGAVAAIEATLAATRGQDYVTRMFPGF
;
A
#
# COMPACT_ATOMS: atom_id res chain seq x y z
N MET A 1 -69.97 -28.47 -29.72
CA MET A 1 -69.07 -28.65 -30.87
C MET A 1 -68.00 -27.58 -30.70
N SER A 2 -66.92 -27.92 -29.97
CA SER A 2 -65.56 -28.20 -30.50
C SER A 2 -64.94 -26.94 -31.14
N SER A 3 -63.73 -26.47 -30.83
CA SER A 3 -62.51 -27.15 -30.35
C SER A 3 -61.39 -26.12 -30.04
N ASP A 4 -60.62 -26.39 -28.97
CA ASP A 4 -59.14 -26.41 -28.83
C ASP A 4 -58.25 -25.62 -29.83
N GLU A 5 -57.35 -24.74 -29.37
CA GLU A 5 -55.91 -24.94 -28.99
C GLU A 5 -55.09 -24.08 -29.98
N SER A 6 -53.91 -23.47 -29.75
CA SER A 6 -52.81 -23.64 -28.81
C SER A 6 -51.95 -22.35 -28.86
N HIS A 7 -51.28 -22.00 -27.75
CA HIS A 7 -50.26 -20.95 -27.71
C HIS A 7 -48.87 -21.56 -27.92
N GLY A 8 -48.19 -21.21 -29.01
CA GLY A 8 -46.76 -21.46 -29.24
C GLY A 8 -45.90 -20.24 -28.87
N PRO A 9 -44.63 -20.42 -28.46
CA PRO A 9 -43.78 -19.34 -27.98
C PRO A 9 -43.25 -18.49 -29.14
N LYS A 10 -43.35 -17.16 -29.00
CA LYS A 10 -42.73 -16.21 -29.93
C LYS A 10 -41.21 -16.24 -29.76
N THR A 11 -40.53 -16.83 -30.71
CA THR A 11 -39.13 -16.53 -31.06
C THR A 11 -39.02 -15.06 -31.46
N ILE A 12 -38.21 -14.27 -30.73
CA ILE A 12 -37.81 -12.94 -31.17
C ILE A 12 -36.48 -13.08 -31.90
N GLU A 13 -36.51 -12.75 -33.18
CA GLU A 13 -35.38 -12.72 -34.09
C GLU A 13 -34.36 -11.64 -33.67
N PHE A 14 -33.08 -12.03 -33.68
CA PHE A 14 -31.95 -11.11 -33.63
C PHE A 14 -31.91 -10.29 -34.93
N CYS A 15 -32.04 -8.97 -34.81
CA CYS A 15 -31.70 -8.04 -35.88
C CYS A 15 -30.28 -7.51 -35.65
N PRO A 16 -29.39 -7.51 -36.67
CA PRO A 16 -28.03 -7.02 -36.52
C PRO A 16 -28.02 -5.50 -36.73
N SER A 17 -27.62 -4.73 -35.71
CA SER A 17 -27.27 -3.33 -35.90
C SER A 17 -25.75 -3.19 -35.92
N SER A 18 -25.31 -2.65 -37.04
CA SER A 18 -23.99 -2.15 -37.38
C SER A 18 -23.42 -1.18 -36.34
N ASP A 19 -22.09 -1.17 -36.32
CA ASP A 19 -21.16 -0.13 -35.88
C ASP A 19 -21.78 1.25 -35.63
N GLU A 20 -21.57 1.76 -34.41
CA GLU A 20 -21.15 3.13 -34.13
C GLU A 20 -20.65 3.20 -32.67
N ASP A 21 -19.57 3.95 -32.49
CA ASP A 21 -18.90 4.24 -31.23
C ASP A 21 -19.87 4.90 -30.24
N ASP A 22 -19.79 4.55 -28.94
CA ASP A 22 -20.36 5.39 -27.89
C ASP A 22 -19.49 5.37 -26.62
N ASP A 23 -19.16 6.60 -26.26
CA ASP A 23 -18.25 7.07 -25.23
C ASP A 23 -18.68 6.72 -23.80
N ASP A 24 -17.67 6.39 -22.98
CA ASP A 24 -17.74 6.38 -21.53
C ASP A 24 -17.44 7.81 -21.05
N PRO A 25 -18.34 8.52 -20.34
CA PRO A 25 -18.13 9.92 -19.99
C PRO A 25 -17.21 10.05 -18.78
N MET A 26 -15.93 9.71 -18.95
CA MET A 26 -14.78 10.14 -18.13
C MET A 26 -13.44 10.14 -18.90
N ALA A 27 -13.46 10.17 -20.23
CA ALA A 27 -12.25 10.25 -21.06
C ALA A 27 -12.21 11.56 -21.86
N ASP A 28 -11.93 12.69 -21.19
CA ASP A 28 -11.59 13.92 -21.89
C ASP A 28 -10.12 13.86 -22.38
N THR A 29 -9.94 13.54 -23.66
CA THR A 29 -8.74 13.93 -24.42
C THR A 29 -8.89 15.38 -24.90
N PRO A 30 -7.94 16.28 -24.63
CA PRO A 30 -8.04 17.68 -25.08
C PRO A 30 -7.77 17.79 -26.59
N PRO A 31 -8.40 18.77 -27.28
CA PRO A 31 -8.19 18.99 -28.71
C PRO A 31 -6.78 19.54 -29.00
N GLU A 32 -6.20 19.08 -30.11
CA GLU A 32 -4.95 19.60 -30.65
C GLU A 32 -5.12 21.03 -31.21
N ASP A 33 -4.10 21.84 -30.97
CA ASP A 33 -3.72 23.09 -31.66
C ASP A 33 -4.51 24.38 -31.40
N GLU A 34 -4.41 24.90 -30.18
CA GLU A 34 -4.10 26.33 -29.96
C GLU A 34 -2.98 26.45 -28.91
N GLU A 35 -1.89 27.17 -29.22
CA GLU A 35 -0.75 27.37 -28.31
C GLU A 35 -1.18 28.10 -27.03
N ASP A 36 -1.45 27.33 -25.97
CA ASP A 36 -1.72 27.83 -24.62
C ASP A 36 -0.52 28.66 -24.09
N PRO A 37 -0.72 29.95 -23.74
CA PRO A 37 0.32 30.80 -23.14
C PRO A 37 0.93 30.21 -21.85
N LEU A 38 0.19 29.37 -21.12
CA LEU A 38 0.69 28.64 -19.94
C LEU A 38 1.66 27.53 -20.34
N ARG A 39 1.46 26.83 -21.47
CA ARG A 39 2.40 25.83 -21.98
C ARG A 39 3.71 26.47 -22.41
N ALA A 40 3.68 27.66 -23.01
CA ALA A 40 4.88 28.43 -23.32
C ALA A 40 5.62 28.92 -22.06
N GLN A 41 4.90 29.37 -21.02
CA GLN A 41 5.50 29.70 -19.71
C GLN A 41 6.07 28.46 -19.00
N TRP A 42 5.40 27.31 -19.09
CA TRP A 42 5.84 26.05 -18.51
C TRP A 42 7.08 25.52 -19.23
N MET A 43 7.13 25.59 -20.57
CA MET A 43 8.33 25.26 -21.35
C MET A 43 9.50 26.19 -21.04
N LYS A 44 9.24 27.49 -20.78
CA LYS A 44 10.26 28.44 -20.35
C LYS A 44 10.75 28.14 -18.92
N ALA A 45 9.87 27.70 -18.01
CA ALA A 45 10.22 27.25 -16.68
C ALA A 45 11.00 25.93 -16.69
N VAL A 46 10.64 25.00 -17.59
CA VAL A 46 11.35 23.74 -17.84
C VAL A 46 12.73 24.00 -18.46
N ASP A 47 12.88 24.95 -19.37
CA ASP A 47 14.18 25.33 -19.93
C ASP A 47 15.04 26.10 -18.92
N THR A 48 14.43 26.89 -18.03
CA THR A 48 15.10 27.51 -16.88
C THR A 48 15.55 26.44 -15.87
N ALA A 49 14.73 25.41 -15.62
CA ALA A 49 15.05 24.27 -14.78
C ALA A 49 16.12 23.37 -15.43
N LYS A 50 16.12 23.19 -16.76
CA LYS A 50 17.19 22.51 -17.50
C LYS A 50 18.49 23.30 -17.50
N HIS A 51 18.44 24.64 -17.49
CA HIS A 51 19.61 25.50 -17.29
C HIS A 51 20.11 25.46 -15.83
N GLY A 52 19.21 25.38 -14.83
CA GLY A 52 19.53 25.12 -13.43
C GLY A 52 20.14 23.73 -13.19
N MET A 53 19.65 22.71 -13.89
CA MET A 53 20.23 21.36 -13.90
C MET A 53 21.57 21.29 -14.66
N ARG A 54 21.82 22.19 -15.61
CA ARG A 54 23.17 22.36 -16.21
C ARG A 54 24.18 22.91 -15.20
N THR A 55 23.74 23.74 -14.24
CA THR A 55 24.59 24.18 -13.12
C THR A 55 24.79 23.09 -12.05
N GLU A 56 23.82 22.19 -11.84
CA GLU A 56 23.99 21.00 -10.98
C GLU A 56 24.79 19.86 -11.62
N ARG A 57 24.87 19.82 -12.97
CA ARG A 57 25.78 18.92 -13.70
C ARG A 57 27.27 19.17 -13.38
N MET A 58 27.63 20.36 -12.89
CA MET A 58 28.98 20.62 -12.36
C MET A 58 29.25 19.89 -11.03
N GLY A 59 28.20 19.57 -10.25
CA GLY A 59 28.32 18.76 -9.03
C GLY A 59 28.52 17.27 -9.33
N LEU A 60 27.76 16.72 -10.30
CA LEU A 60 27.85 15.31 -10.71
C LEU A 60 29.08 14.96 -11.55
N GLY A 61 29.57 15.91 -12.37
CA GLY A 61 30.84 15.76 -13.09
C GLY A 61 32.02 15.58 -12.13
N CYS A 62 31.99 16.32 -11.02
CA CYS A 62 32.98 16.19 -9.95
C CYS A 62 32.94 14.79 -9.31
N THR A 63 31.77 14.18 -9.13
CA THR A 63 31.62 12.85 -8.51
C THR A 63 32.22 11.72 -9.36
N VAL A 64 32.07 11.77 -10.69
CA VAL A 64 32.58 10.72 -11.60
C VAL A 64 34.10 10.84 -11.79
N GLU A 65 34.63 12.06 -11.87
CA GLU A 65 36.08 12.32 -11.89
C GLU A 65 36.74 11.97 -10.55
N MET A 66 36.04 12.23 -9.44
CA MET A 66 36.47 11.89 -8.08
C MET A 66 36.48 10.37 -7.83
N ILE A 67 35.52 9.61 -8.36
CA ILE A 67 35.54 8.14 -8.36
C ILE A 67 36.68 7.59 -9.23
N ARG A 68 37.02 8.26 -10.35
CA ARG A 68 38.18 7.92 -11.18
C ARG A 68 39.52 8.17 -10.48
N GLU A 69 39.64 9.26 -9.71
CA GLU A 69 40.83 9.56 -8.90
C GLU A 69 40.94 8.65 -7.66
N MET A 70 39.82 8.30 -7.02
CA MET A 70 39.78 7.32 -5.91
C MET A 70 40.29 5.92 -6.32
N ARG A 71 40.20 5.54 -7.60
CA ARG A 71 40.75 4.28 -8.13
C ARG A 71 42.26 4.31 -8.33
N LYS A 72 42.91 5.47 -8.35
CA LYS A 72 44.36 5.60 -8.62
C LYS A 72 45.21 5.48 -7.36
N ASP A 73 44.68 5.83 -6.19
CA ASP A 73 45.46 5.84 -4.94
C ASP A 73 45.45 4.47 -4.22
N ALA A 74 46.61 3.80 -4.20
CA ALA A 74 46.79 2.48 -3.59
C ALA A 74 46.65 2.50 -2.05
N ASN A 75 47.01 3.62 -1.41
CA ASN A 75 47.02 3.74 0.04
C ASN A 75 45.58 3.94 0.60
N MET A 76 44.73 4.58 -0.21
CA MET A 76 43.31 4.76 0.10
C MET A 76 42.50 3.47 -0.08
N ARG A 77 42.85 2.64 -1.08
CA ARG A 77 42.28 1.29 -1.27
C ARG A 77 42.53 0.39 -0.05
N ALA A 78 43.74 0.42 0.51
CA ALA A 78 44.09 -0.36 1.70
C ALA A 78 43.27 0.06 2.94
N LYS A 79 43.09 1.37 3.17
CA LYS A 79 42.33 1.90 4.31
C LYS A 79 40.82 1.66 4.21
N LEU A 80 40.26 1.71 3.00
CA LEU A 80 38.86 1.38 2.76
C LEU A 80 38.59 -0.12 2.99
N ARG A 81 39.53 -0.97 2.55
CA ARG A 81 39.47 -2.42 2.75
C ARG A 81 39.54 -2.79 4.23
N ALA A 82 40.47 -2.18 4.99
CA ALA A 82 40.60 -2.39 6.43
C ALA A 82 39.36 -1.94 7.24
N LYS A 83 38.64 -0.90 6.78
CA LYS A 83 37.39 -0.44 7.41
C LYS A 83 36.18 -1.31 7.07
N LEU A 84 36.15 -1.90 5.88
CA LEU A 84 35.08 -2.80 5.46
C LEU A 84 35.23 -4.22 6.02
N THR A 85 36.46 -4.66 6.35
CA THR A 85 36.74 -6.01 6.89
C THR A 85 36.97 -6.06 8.40
N GLY A 86 36.94 -4.92 9.10
CA GLY A 86 36.92 -4.87 10.58
C GLY A 86 38.20 -5.27 11.32
N LYS A 87 39.32 -5.57 10.65
CA LYS A 87 40.60 -5.90 11.31
C LYS A 87 41.50 -4.65 11.41
N ARG A 88 41.77 -4.19 12.63
CA ARG A 88 42.90 -3.28 12.94
C ARG A 88 44.17 -4.11 13.08
N ARG A 89 45.27 -3.70 12.43
CA ARG A 89 46.63 -4.09 12.84
C ARG A 89 47.21 -2.97 13.71
N ASN A 90 47.89 -3.36 14.78
CA ASN A 90 48.79 -2.49 15.54
C ASN A 90 50.07 -2.38 14.72
N ASP A 91 50.53 -1.14 14.50
CA ASP A 91 51.84 -0.83 13.95
C ASP A 91 52.72 -0.40 15.12
N ASP A 92 53.60 -1.29 15.57
CA ASP A 92 54.86 -0.96 16.22
C ASP A 92 55.90 -1.97 15.70
N ASP A 93 57.10 -1.46 15.45
CA ASP A 93 58.37 -2.11 15.06
C ASP A 93 58.69 -2.23 13.56
N ASP A 94 59.51 -1.27 13.10
CA ASP A 94 60.42 -1.37 11.95
C ASP A 94 61.75 -2.02 12.42
N ASP A 95 62.27 -2.96 11.62
CA ASP A 95 63.68 -3.10 11.17
C ASP A 95 64.22 -4.56 11.11
N GLU A 96 64.99 -4.79 10.03
CA GLU A 96 65.95 -5.87 9.70
C GLU A 96 65.51 -7.09 8.83
N ASP A 97 65.84 -6.96 7.55
CA ASP A 97 66.67 -7.81 6.66
C ASP A 97 66.49 -9.34 6.49
N ASP A 98 66.51 -9.68 5.19
CA ASP A 98 67.07 -10.84 4.48
C ASP A 98 66.46 -12.27 4.54
N ALA A 99 66.10 -12.70 3.31
CA ALA A 99 66.46 -13.97 2.66
C ALA A 99 65.79 -15.33 3.04
N VAL A 100 65.14 -15.89 2.00
CA VAL A 100 65.27 -17.29 1.50
C VAL A 100 64.40 -18.43 2.09
N GLU A 101 63.73 -19.10 1.14
CA GLU A 101 63.25 -20.50 1.04
C GLU A 101 62.36 -21.20 2.08
N ALA A 102 61.18 -21.59 1.56
CA ALA A 102 60.66 -22.95 1.43
C ALA A 102 60.35 -23.84 2.66
N SER A 103 59.08 -24.30 2.63
CA SER A 103 58.58 -25.67 2.86
C SER A 103 57.89 -26.00 4.19
N ARG A 104 56.68 -26.59 4.04
CA ARG A 104 55.98 -27.64 4.85
C ARG A 104 55.75 -27.36 6.35
N ALA A 105 54.81 -27.93 7.08
CA ALA A 105 53.55 -28.67 6.95
C ALA A 105 53.14 -28.98 8.42
N GLU A 106 51.84 -29.17 8.71
CA GLU A 106 51.30 -29.85 9.93
C GLU A 106 51.52 -29.14 11.29
N SER A 107 50.75 -29.32 12.38
CA SER A 107 49.39 -29.79 12.71
C SER A 107 49.17 -29.48 14.21
N ASP A 108 47.93 -29.63 14.68
CA ASP A 108 47.48 -29.99 16.05
C ASP A 108 47.41 -28.97 17.21
N ASP A 109 46.16 -28.61 17.53
CA ASP A 109 45.37 -28.93 18.74
C ASP A 109 45.85 -28.70 20.20
N SER A 110 44.83 -28.23 20.95
CA SER A 110 44.46 -28.52 22.35
C SER A 110 44.70 -27.47 23.47
N ASP A 111 43.55 -26.98 23.97
CA ASP A 111 43.05 -27.03 25.35
C ASP A 111 43.68 -26.23 26.52
N ASP A 112 42.92 -25.20 26.92
CA ASP A 112 42.14 -25.09 28.17
C ASP A 112 42.73 -24.64 29.53
N GLU A 113 41.88 -23.83 30.19
CA GLU A 113 41.70 -23.49 31.62
C GLU A 113 42.80 -22.86 32.51
N GLY A 114 42.39 -21.81 33.29
CA GLY A 114 42.95 -21.60 34.64
C GLY A 114 43.15 -20.17 35.19
N ARG A 115 42.05 -19.54 35.65
CA ARG A 115 41.90 -18.70 36.88
C ARG A 115 43.03 -17.76 37.42
N ALA A 116 42.58 -16.51 37.65
CA ALA A 116 42.58 -15.75 38.92
C ALA A 116 43.66 -14.67 39.22
N ALA A 117 43.12 -13.44 39.35
CA ALA A 117 43.30 -12.45 40.43
C ALA A 117 44.64 -11.71 40.61
N ILE A 118 44.66 -10.41 40.25
CA ILE A 118 45.32 -9.35 41.03
C ILE A 118 44.50 -8.05 40.93
N GLY A 119 44.07 -7.52 42.08
CA GLY A 119 43.48 -6.19 42.19
C GLY A 119 44.53 -5.09 42.35
N ARG A 120 44.24 -3.88 41.85
CA ARG A 120 44.74 -2.62 42.44
C ARG A 120 43.96 -1.39 41.95
N LYS A 121 43.23 -0.81 42.91
CA LYS A 121 43.02 0.61 43.24
C LYS A 121 42.75 1.66 42.12
N HIS A 122 41.54 2.20 42.24
CA HIS A 122 41.09 3.59 42.05
C HIS A 122 42.11 4.65 41.59
N THR A 123 41.74 5.40 40.55
CA THR A 123 41.54 6.85 40.62
C THR A 123 40.55 7.29 39.53
N LYS A 124 39.48 7.98 39.95
CA LYS A 124 38.52 8.69 39.09
C LYS A 124 39.18 9.94 38.52
N VAL A 125 39.01 10.20 37.23
CA VAL A 125 39.11 11.55 36.63
C VAL A 125 37.85 11.74 35.75
N PRO A 126 37.17 12.91 35.76
CA PRO A 126 35.80 13.03 35.27
C PRO A 126 35.69 13.23 33.77
N ALA A 127 34.53 12.85 33.24
CA ALA A 127 34.06 13.15 31.89
C ALA A 127 33.88 14.67 31.70
N GLY A 128 34.63 15.22 30.76
CA GLY A 128 34.42 16.55 30.19
C GLY A 128 34.88 16.51 28.73
N GLN A 129 34.02 16.06 27.82
CA GLN A 129 34.24 16.28 26.39
C GLN A 129 33.87 17.73 26.06
N THR A 130 34.78 18.65 26.34
CA THR A 130 34.79 19.96 25.70
C THR A 130 35.32 19.78 24.28
N THR A 131 34.54 20.21 23.29
CA THR A 131 34.99 20.42 21.90
C THR A 131 36.32 21.16 21.89
N PRO A 132 37.34 20.75 21.11
CA PRO A 132 38.58 21.51 21.05
C PRO A 132 38.31 22.85 20.38
N SER A 133 38.44 23.93 21.14
CA SER A 133 38.50 25.28 20.63
C SER A 133 39.62 25.36 19.59
N THR A 134 39.30 25.90 18.42
CA THR A 134 40.24 26.16 17.34
C THR A 134 41.22 27.26 17.75
N GLU A 135 42.26 26.93 18.49
CA GLU A 135 43.41 27.80 18.60
C GLU A 135 44.13 27.89 17.26
N SER A 136 44.38 29.12 16.81
CA SER A 136 45.18 29.41 15.62
C SER A 136 46.58 28.80 15.79
N ILE A 137 47.01 27.92 14.88
CA ILE A 137 48.36 27.32 14.86
C ILE A 137 49.46 28.40 14.89
N ASP A 138 49.15 29.61 14.47
CA ASP A 138 50.10 30.72 14.44
C ASP A 138 50.45 31.23 15.87
N ASN A 139 49.65 30.90 16.90
CA ASN A 139 49.87 31.26 18.31
C ASN A 139 50.66 30.22 19.13
N LEU A 140 51.07 29.08 18.53
CA LEU A 140 51.89 28.09 19.22
C LEU A 140 53.36 28.55 19.24
N ALA A 141 53.76 29.24 20.32
CA ALA A 141 55.13 29.58 20.62
C ALA A 141 55.94 28.30 20.95
N GLY A 142 57.06 28.08 20.26
CA GLY A 142 57.96 26.94 20.50
C GLY A 142 58.02 25.86 19.39
N LEU A 143 57.14 25.91 18.38
CA LEU A 143 57.19 24.96 17.25
C LEU A 143 58.08 25.44 16.11
N THR A 144 58.96 24.57 15.62
CA THR A 144 59.77 24.82 14.41
C THR A 144 58.89 24.96 13.16
N LYS A 145 59.40 25.64 12.11
CA LYS A 145 58.68 25.79 10.82
C LYS A 145 58.23 24.44 10.24
N SER A 146 59.04 23.38 10.41
CA SER A 146 58.72 22.02 9.94
C SER A 146 57.54 21.40 10.72
N GLN A 147 57.52 21.56 12.05
CA GLN A 147 56.42 21.07 12.89
C GLN A 147 55.10 21.81 12.60
N LYS A 148 55.13 23.14 12.43
CA LYS A 148 53.94 23.92 12.03
C LYS A 148 53.40 23.48 10.67
N LYS A 149 54.27 23.15 9.71
CA LYS A 149 53.89 22.63 8.38
C LYS A 149 53.23 21.24 8.48
N ARG A 150 53.76 20.33 9.29
CA ARG A 150 53.15 19.00 9.56
C ARG A 150 51.78 19.13 10.22
N LEU A 151 51.63 20.03 11.19
CA LEU A 151 50.37 20.24 11.91
C LEU A 151 49.28 20.84 11.00
N LYS A 152 49.63 21.85 10.18
CA LYS A 152 48.73 22.41 9.15
C LYS A 152 48.28 21.33 8.14
N LYS A 153 49.19 20.42 7.75
CA LYS A 153 48.86 19.29 6.86
C LYS A 153 47.88 18.30 7.53
N LYS A 154 48.05 18.03 8.83
CA LYS A 154 47.17 17.14 9.62
C LYS A 154 45.78 17.73 9.82
N GLN A 155 45.66 19.02 10.13
CA GLN A 155 44.37 19.72 10.23
C GLN A 155 43.65 19.83 8.88
N LYS A 156 44.38 20.09 7.78
CA LYS A 156 43.80 20.07 6.43
C LYS A 156 43.25 18.69 6.08
N LEU A 157 43.98 17.62 6.43
CA LEU A 157 43.52 16.25 6.23
C LEU A 157 42.27 15.94 7.08
N GLN A 158 42.22 16.37 8.34
CA GLN A 158 41.04 16.20 9.20
C GLN A 158 39.81 16.96 8.69
N ARG A 159 39.95 18.25 8.30
CA ARG A 159 38.85 19.01 7.70
C ARG A 159 38.35 18.37 6.42
N ASN A 160 39.26 17.89 5.58
CA ASN A 160 38.89 17.14 4.39
C ASN A 160 38.09 15.89 4.80
N ILE A 161 38.62 15.04 5.70
CA ILE A 161 37.93 13.81 6.14
C ILE A 161 36.53 14.09 6.70
N SER A 162 36.36 15.11 7.54
CA SER A 162 35.03 15.51 8.04
C SER A 162 34.10 15.95 6.91
N SER A 163 34.59 16.77 5.96
CA SER A 163 33.82 17.15 4.78
C SER A 163 33.43 15.93 3.92
N TRP A 164 34.32 14.95 3.79
CA TRP A 164 34.05 13.71 3.04
C TRP A 164 32.99 12.83 3.72
N ILE A 165 33.01 12.75 5.06
CA ILE A 165 31.99 12.03 5.83
C ILE A 165 30.63 12.69 5.64
N THR A 166 30.55 14.02 5.77
CA THR A 166 29.30 14.78 5.56
C THR A 166 28.74 14.58 4.15
N VAL A 167 29.59 14.61 3.12
CA VAL A 167 29.16 14.38 1.73
C VAL A 167 28.69 12.94 1.53
N ILE A 168 29.38 11.94 2.10
CA ILE A 168 28.95 10.54 2.00
C ILE A 168 27.61 10.33 2.70
N ASP A 169 27.41 10.92 3.87
CA ASP A 169 26.15 10.82 4.60
C ASP A 169 25.02 11.53 3.86
N THR A 170 25.29 12.72 3.29
CA THR A 170 24.32 13.43 2.43
C THR A 170 23.98 12.63 1.16
N VAL A 171 24.96 12.00 0.52
CA VAL A 171 24.74 11.18 -0.68
C VAL A 171 23.98 9.89 -0.36
N LYS A 172 24.20 9.28 0.81
CA LYS A 172 23.40 8.13 1.29
C LYS A 172 21.95 8.49 1.51
N ASP A 173 21.68 9.70 1.98
CA ASP A 173 20.32 10.19 2.24
C ASP A 173 19.58 10.60 0.95
N VAL A 174 20.32 11.04 -0.08
CA VAL A 174 19.76 11.50 -1.37
C VAL A 174 19.56 10.37 -2.39
N ILE A 175 20.35 9.29 -2.36
CA ILE A 175 20.22 8.17 -3.30
C ILE A 175 18.84 7.47 -3.26
N PRO A 176 18.22 7.24 -2.09
CA PRO A 176 16.85 6.74 -2.00
C PRO A 176 15.85 7.69 -2.69
N PHE A 177 16.02 9.00 -2.49
CA PHE A 177 15.14 10.04 -3.04
C PHE A 177 15.22 10.13 -4.57
N LEU A 178 16.43 10.01 -5.15
CA LEU A 178 16.63 9.99 -6.61
C LEU A 178 16.04 8.75 -7.31
N ARG A 179 15.71 7.68 -6.57
CA ARG A 179 15.06 6.47 -7.12
C ARG A 179 13.54 6.53 -7.07
N MET A 180 12.95 7.39 -6.24
CA MET A 180 11.49 7.46 -6.03
C MET A 180 10.74 8.22 -7.12
N THR A 181 11.42 9.13 -7.82
CA THR A 181 10.84 9.97 -8.88
C THR A 181 11.14 9.44 -10.29
N SER A 182 11.83 8.31 -10.40
CA SER A 182 12.19 7.71 -11.68
C SER A 182 11.23 6.59 -12.06
N ARG A 183 10.87 6.53 -13.35
CA ARG A 183 10.14 5.40 -13.95
C ARG A 183 10.77 4.06 -13.54
N PRO A 184 9.96 3.03 -13.21
CA PRO A 184 10.49 1.70 -12.90
C PRO A 184 11.38 1.19 -14.05
N PRO A 185 12.59 0.68 -13.77
CA PRO A 185 13.50 0.17 -14.79
C PRO A 185 13.10 -1.23 -15.32
N TYR A 186 11.90 -1.70 -14.98
CA TYR A 186 11.44 -3.07 -15.25
C TYR A 186 10.87 -3.24 -16.65
N SER A 187 10.97 -4.47 -17.14
CA SER A 187 10.37 -4.87 -18.40
C SER A 187 8.84 -4.81 -18.29
N ILE A 188 8.18 -4.39 -19.36
CA ILE A 188 6.72 -4.39 -19.47
C ILE A 188 6.30 -5.62 -20.30
N SER A 189 5.13 -6.17 -20.01
CA SER A 189 4.51 -7.23 -20.81
C SER A 189 4.49 -6.86 -22.30
N SER A 190 4.44 -7.87 -23.18
CA SER A 190 4.43 -7.66 -24.64
C SER A 190 3.30 -6.76 -25.15
N ASN A 191 2.21 -6.64 -24.38
CA ASN A 191 1.07 -5.77 -24.67
C ASN A 191 1.07 -4.45 -23.89
N GLY A 192 2.13 -4.12 -23.17
CA GLY A 192 2.27 -2.83 -22.47
C GLY A 192 1.50 -2.69 -21.16
N ARG A 193 0.74 -3.69 -20.71
CA ARG A 193 -0.27 -3.52 -19.65
C ARG A 193 0.23 -3.67 -18.21
N TYR A 194 1.28 -4.44 -17.99
CA TYR A 194 1.79 -4.70 -16.64
C TYR A 194 3.29 -4.91 -16.65
N TYR A 195 3.96 -4.56 -15.55
CA TYR A 195 5.36 -4.86 -15.34
C TYR A 195 5.56 -6.35 -15.10
N ILE A 196 6.70 -6.88 -15.55
CA ILE A 196 7.04 -8.29 -15.41
C ILE A 196 7.50 -8.57 -13.98
N ASN A 197 6.69 -9.32 -13.25
CA ASN A 197 6.95 -9.68 -11.85
C ASN A 197 8.22 -10.53 -11.66
N ARG A 198 8.67 -11.27 -12.67
CA ARG A 198 9.89 -12.09 -12.64
C ARG A 198 11.16 -11.26 -12.43
N ASP A 199 11.09 -9.97 -12.68
CA ASP A 199 12.20 -9.05 -12.47
C ASP A 199 12.25 -8.54 -11.00
N LEU A 200 11.23 -8.82 -10.17
CA LEU A 200 11.22 -8.42 -8.77
C LEU A 200 12.27 -9.19 -7.96
N PRO A 201 12.87 -8.56 -6.93
CA PRO A 201 13.87 -9.23 -6.11
C PRO A 201 13.27 -10.42 -5.36
N GLU A 202 13.97 -11.54 -5.33
CA GLU A 202 13.51 -12.75 -4.63
C GLU A 202 13.46 -12.56 -3.11
N LEU A 203 14.42 -11.83 -2.55
CA LEU A 203 14.50 -11.51 -1.13
C LEU A 203 14.20 -10.02 -0.90
N VAL A 204 13.17 -9.76 -0.11
CA VAL A 204 12.83 -8.44 0.43
C VAL A 204 12.93 -8.53 1.94
N THR A 205 13.66 -7.62 2.60
CA THR A 205 13.86 -7.61 4.06
C THR A 205 12.91 -6.65 4.77
N ASP A 206 12.77 -6.79 6.10
CA ASP A 206 11.97 -5.85 6.91
C ASP A 206 12.54 -4.43 6.85
N SER A 207 13.87 -4.32 6.77
CA SER A 207 14.58 -3.04 6.61
C SER A 207 14.25 -2.38 5.28
N ASP A 208 14.15 -3.14 4.18
CA ASP A 208 13.78 -2.59 2.86
C ASP A 208 12.39 -1.93 2.91
N LEU A 209 11.41 -2.63 3.49
CA LEU A 209 10.04 -2.14 3.62
C LEU A 209 9.96 -0.97 4.61
N SER A 210 10.65 -1.05 5.75
CA SER A 210 10.71 0.02 6.75
C SER A 210 11.29 1.31 6.18
N ASN A 211 12.37 1.22 5.40
CA ASN A 211 12.99 2.39 4.78
C ASN A 211 12.08 3.01 3.71
N ALA A 212 11.42 2.17 2.90
CA ALA A 212 10.45 2.64 1.92
C ALA A 212 9.25 3.33 2.58
N LEU A 213 8.71 2.75 3.66
CA LEU A 213 7.60 3.32 4.41
C LEU A 213 7.96 4.71 4.97
N LYS A 214 9.13 4.85 5.62
CA LYS A 214 9.60 6.15 6.14
C LYS A 214 9.64 7.21 5.04
N ALA A 215 10.18 6.87 3.88
CA ALA A 215 10.31 7.80 2.77
C ALA A 215 8.94 8.24 2.22
N LEU A 216 8.04 7.28 1.96
CA LEU A 216 6.71 7.60 1.44
C LEU A 216 5.86 8.38 2.46
N LEU A 217 5.92 8.05 3.75
CA LEU A 217 5.23 8.80 4.80
C LEU A 217 5.72 10.26 4.85
N GLY A 218 7.03 10.50 4.67
CA GLY A 218 7.57 11.85 4.57
C GLY A 218 6.96 12.64 3.41
N THR A 219 6.92 12.05 2.22
CA THR A 219 6.28 12.65 1.03
C THR A 219 4.78 12.86 1.22
N LEU A 220 4.06 11.85 1.72
CA LEU A 220 2.62 11.90 1.92
C LEU A 220 2.23 13.00 2.91
N ARG A 221 2.91 13.07 4.07
CA ARG A 221 2.66 14.06 5.12
C ARG A 221 2.92 15.49 4.68
N ALA A 222 3.84 15.70 3.73
CA ALA A 222 4.17 17.00 3.17
C ALA A 222 3.15 17.50 2.14
N ASN A 223 2.43 16.59 1.48
CA ASN A 223 1.53 16.92 0.36
C ASN A 223 0.04 16.69 0.66
N ALA A 224 -0.29 15.92 1.69
CA ALA A 224 -1.68 15.68 2.13
C ALA A 224 -2.31 16.99 2.61
N SER A 225 -3.12 17.61 1.74
CA SER A 225 -3.71 18.93 1.99
C SER A 225 -5.17 19.05 1.56
N ASP A 226 -5.71 18.10 0.79
CA ASP A 226 -7.07 18.20 0.25
C ASP A 226 -8.13 17.71 1.26
N PRO A 227 -9.00 18.59 1.82
CA PRO A 227 -10.12 18.14 2.64
C PRO A 227 -11.07 17.28 1.80
N GLY A 228 -11.35 16.04 2.21
CA GLY A 228 -12.17 15.17 1.37
C GLY A 228 -12.46 13.80 1.93
N SER A 229 -12.98 12.94 1.07
CA SER A 229 -13.42 11.58 1.38
C SER A 229 -12.24 10.66 1.76
N ILE A 230 -12.52 9.43 2.22
CA ILE A 230 -11.46 8.43 2.44
C ILE A 230 -10.86 7.99 1.09
N TYR A 231 -11.67 7.94 0.05
CA TYR A 231 -11.26 7.45 -1.26
C TYR A 231 -10.17 8.33 -1.89
N VAL A 232 -10.47 9.61 -2.09
CA VAL A 232 -9.59 10.58 -2.79
C VAL A 232 -9.04 11.70 -1.93
N GLY A 233 -9.52 11.88 -0.69
CA GLY A 233 -9.19 13.03 0.16
C GLY A 233 -8.29 12.74 1.36
N SER A 234 -8.07 13.77 2.18
CA SER A 234 -7.21 13.72 3.37
C SER A 234 -7.68 12.78 4.48
N LEU A 235 -8.96 12.40 4.53
CA LEU A 235 -9.40 11.37 5.47
C LEU A 235 -8.76 10.00 5.16
N GLY A 236 -8.45 9.72 3.90
CA GLY A 236 -7.67 8.54 3.51
C GLY A 236 -6.22 8.59 4.01
N CYS A 237 -5.59 9.77 3.97
CA CYS A 237 -4.26 9.97 4.55
C CYS A 237 -4.28 9.90 6.08
N LEU A 238 -5.37 10.32 6.71
CA LEU A 238 -5.53 10.18 8.16
C LEU A 238 -5.68 8.70 8.55
N LEU A 239 -6.35 7.91 7.71
CA LEU A 239 -6.53 6.47 7.93
C LEU A 239 -5.18 5.72 7.95
N THR A 240 -4.17 6.15 7.17
CA THR A 240 -2.82 5.54 7.27
C THR A 240 -2.16 5.85 8.63
N GLU A 241 -2.36 7.04 9.21
CA GLU A 241 -1.85 7.32 10.56
C GLU A 241 -2.55 6.48 11.64
N LEU A 242 -3.86 6.28 11.52
CA LEU A 242 -4.62 5.35 12.37
C LEU A 242 -4.12 3.91 12.20
N ALA A 243 -3.84 3.48 10.97
CA ALA A 243 -3.33 2.15 10.69
C ALA A 243 -1.96 1.89 11.34
N LEU A 244 -1.04 2.87 11.33
CA LEU A 244 0.24 2.77 12.04
C LEU A 244 0.06 2.50 13.54
N GLU A 245 -0.86 3.21 14.19
CA GLU A 245 -1.17 2.99 15.60
C GLU A 245 -1.78 1.61 15.82
N HIS A 246 -2.78 1.25 15.02
CA HIS A 246 -3.48 -0.03 15.12
C HIS A 246 -2.55 -1.23 14.93
N TYR A 247 -1.60 -1.14 13.99
CA TYR A 247 -0.61 -2.18 13.75
C TYR A 247 0.60 -2.10 14.69
N GLY A 248 0.60 -1.24 15.72
CA GLY A 248 1.73 -1.10 16.64
C GLY A 248 3.04 -0.67 15.94
N LEU A 249 2.95 -0.02 14.78
CA LEU A 249 4.06 0.53 14.00
C LEU A 249 4.43 1.93 14.51
N HIS A 250 4.50 2.09 15.84
CA HIS A 250 4.65 3.37 16.53
C HIS A 250 5.95 4.09 16.18
N GLU A 251 6.98 3.37 15.70
CA GLU A 251 8.23 3.98 15.25
C GLU A 251 8.07 4.82 13.95
N PHE A 252 6.95 4.67 13.24
CA PHE A 252 6.62 5.46 12.05
C PHE A 252 5.52 6.49 12.32
N ALA A 253 4.75 6.32 13.40
CA ALA A 253 3.69 7.25 13.79
C ALA A 253 4.30 8.61 14.19
N ALA A 254 3.81 9.68 13.57
CA ALA A 254 4.30 11.04 13.85
C ALA A 254 3.19 12.04 14.17
N ARG A 255 1.93 11.64 14.04
CA ARG A 255 0.75 12.49 14.20
C ARG A 255 -0.26 11.79 15.09
N ASP A 256 -0.85 12.55 16.01
CA ASP A 256 -2.02 12.08 16.76
C ASP A 256 -3.25 12.24 15.87
N TRP A 257 -3.59 11.17 15.14
CA TRP A 257 -4.73 11.18 14.22
C TRP A 257 -6.05 11.46 14.96
N SER A 258 -6.16 10.99 16.21
CA SER A 258 -7.35 11.16 17.05
C SER A 258 -7.55 12.64 17.43
N ALA A 259 -6.46 13.34 17.74
CA ALA A 259 -6.51 14.78 17.96
C ALA A 259 -6.83 15.52 16.65
N ILE A 260 -6.24 15.12 15.52
CA ILE A 260 -6.50 15.74 14.21
C ILE A 260 -7.98 15.64 13.85
N ILE A 261 -8.60 14.46 13.96
CA ILE A 261 -10.01 14.29 13.60
C ILE A 261 -10.93 15.09 14.54
N ARG A 262 -10.66 15.09 15.85
CA ARG A 262 -11.47 15.83 16.85
C ARG A 262 -11.46 17.35 16.64
N HIS A 263 -10.37 17.91 16.13
CA HIS A 263 -10.26 19.35 15.86
C HIS A 263 -10.55 19.72 14.40
N SER A 264 -10.78 18.74 13.53
CA SER A 264 -11.12 18.98 12.14
C SER A 264 -12.57 19.49 12.00
N ARG A 265 -12.80 20.31 10.97
CA ARG A 265 -14.15 20.77 10.64
C ARG A 265 -14.99 19.60 10.14
N ALA A 266 -16.08 19.29 10.83
CA ALA A 266 -17.02 18.27 10.41
C ALA A 266 -17.63 18.61 9.03
N PRO A 267 -17.43 17.78 7.98
CA PRO A 267 -18.11 17.94 6.70
C PRO A 267 -19.62 17.77 6.87
N GLN A 268 -20.43 18.28 5.95
CA GLN A 268 -21.87 18.02 5.98
C GLN A 268 -22.16 16.58 5.54
N LEU A 269 -23.18 15.98 6.16
CA LEU A 269 -23.78 14.75 5.63
C LEU A 269 -24.52 15.11 4.33
N SER A 270 -24.36 14.27 3.30
CA SER A 270 -24.87 14.52 1.95
C SER A 270 -25.64 13.32 1.44
N SER A 271 -26.85 13.54 0.94
CA SER A 271 -27.67 12.51 0.30
C SER A 271 -27.05 11.93 -0.98
N HIS A 272 -26.05 12.59 -1.57
CA HIS A 272 -25.36 12.15 -2.79
C HIS A 272 -24.04 11.41 -2.50
N ARG A 273 -23.58 11.43 -1.24
CA ARG A 273 -22.29 10.91 -0.80
C ARG A 273 -22.45 10.29 0.59
N VAL A 274 -23.07 9.12 0.62
CA VAL A 274 -23.58 8.46 1.83
C VAL A 274 -22.65 7.39 2.40
N THR A 275 -21.51 7.14 1.75
CA THR A 275 -20.69 5.95 2.02
C THR A 275 -19.46 6.26 2.87
N LEU A 276 -18.84 5.22 3.43
CA LEU A 276 -17.55 5.36 4.11
C LEU A 276 -16.45 5.90 3.20
N LEU A 277 -16.42 5.46 1.94
CA LEU A 277 -15.33 5.78 1.02
C LEU A 277 -15.47 7.16 0.37
N GLU A 278 -16.65 7.49 -0.16
CA GLU A 278 -16.88 8.73 -0.91
C GLU A 278 -17.65 9.79 -0.11
N GLY A 279 -18.26 9.42 1.01
CA GLY A 279 -18.98 10.34 1.91
C GLY A 279 -18.08 10.94 2.97
N PRO A 280 -17.48 12.14 2.78
CA PRO A 280 -16.61 12.75 3.80
C PRO A 280 -17.37 13.00 5.11
N GLY A 281 -18.68 13.29 5.05
CA GLY A 281 -19.53 13.42 6.24
C GLY A 281 -19.60 12.12 7.05
N VAL A 282 -19.91 11.01 6.38
CA VAL A 282 -20.03 9.68 7.00
C VAL A 282 -18.67 9.18 7.51
N ALA A 283 -17.64 9.27 6.69
CA ALA A 283 -16.27 8.92 7.05
C ALA A 283 -15.76 9.68 8.28
N HIS A 284 -16.03 10.98 8.35
CA HIS A 284 -15.63 11.83 9.48
C HIS A 284 -16.27 11.37 10.79
N ARG A 285 -17.58 11.07 10.79
CA ARG A 285 -18.24 10.55 12.01
C ARG A 285 -17.70 9.17 12.37
N ALA A 286 -17.49 8.28 11.39
CA ALA A 286 -16.95 6.96 11.65
C ALA A 286 -15.56 7.03 12.32
N LEU A 287 -14.68 7.91 11.83
CA LEU A 287 -13.37 8.17 12.44
C LEU A 287 -13.47 8.77 13.84
N LEU A 288 -14.42 9.68 14.10
CA LEU A 288 -14.67 10.20 15.45
C LEU A 288 -15.16 9.10 16.41
N VAL A 289 -16.03 8.20 15.95
CA VAL A 289 -16.50 7.05 16.74
C VAL A 289 -15.33 6.11 17.05
N VAL A 290 -14.47 5.80 16.08
CA VAL A 290 -13.25 5.01 16.34
C VAL A 290 -12.29 5.74 17.29
N ALA A 291 -12.25 7.07 17.26
CA ALA A 291 -11.52 7.87 18.24
C ALA A 291 -12.20 7.92 19.63
N GLY A 292 -13.29 7.20 19.86
CA GLY A 292 -13.98 7.10 21.15
C GLY A 292 -15.10 8.11 21.38
N ASP A 293 -15.45 8.95 20.40
CA ASP A 293 -16.63 9.83 20.51
C ASP A 293 -17.90 9.09 20.08
N HIS A 294 -18.47 8.35 21.03
CA HIS A 294 -19.73 7.62 20.83
C HIS A 294 -20.98 8.48 21.10
N GLY A 295 -20.81 9.81 21.19
CA GLY A 295 -21.87 10.76 21.48
C GLY A 295 -22.65 11.17 20.24
N ALA A 296 -22.48 12.43 19.83
CA ALA A 296 -23.15 12.96 18.65
C ALA A 296 -22.74 12.25 17.34
N PRO A 297 -21.46 11.92 17.08
CA PRO A 297 -21.07 11.28 15.83
C PRO A 297 -21.76 9.94 15.58
N LEU A 298 -21.87 9.09 16.60
CA LEU A 298 -22.57 7.80 16.49
C LEU A 298 -24.07 7.99 16.23
N ARG A 299 -24.73 8.90 16.97
CA ARG A 299 -26.15 9.20 16.75
C ARG A 299 -26.41 9.75 15.35
N GLU A 300 -25.57 10.67 14.88
CA GLU A 300 -25.67 11.24 13.54
C GLU A 300 -25.53 10.18 12.45
N LEU A 301 -24.61 9.21 12.60
CA LEU A 301 -24.52 8.08 11.69
C LEU A 301 -25.82 7.28 11.68
N LEU A 302 -26.30 6.84 12.85
CA LEU A 302 -27.51 6.02 12.94
C LEU A 302 -28.75 6.75 12.39
N ASP A 303 -28.91 8.03 12.72
CA ASP A 303 -30.04 8.85 12.24
C ASP A 303 -30.00 9.08 10.72
N PHE A 304 -28.80 9.05 10.12
CA PHE A 304 -28.59 9.20 8.68
C PHE A 304 -29.03 7.96 7.88
N SER A 305 -29.28 6.82 8.54
CA SER A 305 -29.84 5.65 7.86
C SER A 305 -31.17 5.96 7.15
N ARG A 306 -31.95 6.94 7.64
CA ARG A 306 -33.18 7.41 6.98
C ARG A 306 -32.94 7.86 5.54
N THR A 307 -31.89 8.65 5.31
CA THR A 307 -31.51 9.09 3.96
C THR A 307 -31.04 7.91 3.10
N VAL A 308 -30.39 6.92 3.70
CA VAL A 308 -29.92 5.72 3.01
C VAL A 308 -31.08 4.82 2.59
N HIS A 309 -32.12 4.70 3.41
CA HIS A 309 -33.34 3.98 3.08
C HIS A 309 -34.08 4.60 1.89
N GLU A 310 -33.97 5.92 1.69
CA GLU A 310 -34.61 6.68 0.61
C GLU A 310 -33.84 6.66 -0.72
N LEU A 311 -32.65 6.03 -0.79
CA LEU A 311 -31.91 5.91 -2.05
C LEU A 311 -32.70 5.13 -3.10
N PRO A 312 -32.47 5.36 -4.41
CA PRO A 312 -33.00 4.48 -5.45
C PRO A 312 -32.67 3.02 -5.15
N LEU A 313 -33.57 2.10 -5.50
CA LEU A 313 -33.44 0.70 -5.09
C LEU A 313 -32.13 0.05 -5.62
N SER A 314 -31.72 0.40 -6.84
CA SER A 314 -30.47 -0.06 -7.46
C SER A 314 -29.19 0.45 -6.79
N GLU A 315 -29.23 1.51 -5.98
CA GLU A 315 -28.05 2.12 -5.36
C GLU A 315 -27.56 1.30 -4.15
N CYS A 316 -27.02 0.12 -4.43
CA CYS A 316 -26.57 -0.84 -3.42
C CYS A 316 -25.05 -1.00 -3.34
N GLU A 317 -24.28 -0.42 -4.27
CA GLU A 317 -22.83 -0.65 -4.35
C GLU A 317 -22.01 0.10 -3.27
N VAL A 318 -20.68 -0.02 -3.32
CA VAL A 318 -19.79 0.35 -2.20
C VAL A 318 -19.39 1.82 -2.23
N LEU A 319 -19.27 2.45 -3.41
CA LEU A 319 -18.76 3.83 -3.48
C LEU A 319 -19.86 4.86 -3.21
N TYR A 320 -21.10 4.60 -3.60
CA TYR A 320 -22.22 5.54 -3.54
C TYR A 320 -23.49 4.97 -2.91
N GLY A 321 -23.60 3.64 -2.78
CA GLY A 321 -24.82 2.96 -2.38
C GLY A 321 -24.86 2.45 -0.93
N ARG A 322 -25.88 1.64 -0.68
CA ARG A 322 -26.19 1.06 0.64
C ARG A 322 -25.05 0.22 1.22
N ALA A 323 -24.33 -0.56 0.41
CA ALA A 323 -23.19 -1.35 0.91
C ALA A 323 -22.07 -0.44 1.45
N GLY A 324 -21.84 0.72 0.82
CA GLY A 324 -20.84 1.67 1.28
C GLY A 324 -21.17 2.32 2.62
N TYR A 325 -22.46 2.58 2.89
CA TYR A 325 -22.92 3.04 4.19
C TYR A 325 -22.88 1.92 5.23
N LEU A 326 -23.35 0.72 4.88
CA LEU A 326 -23.27 -0.47 5.72
C LEU A 326 -21.83 -0.75 6.15
N SER A 327 -20.86 -0.59 5.22
CA SER A 327 -19.44 -0.70 5.52
C SER A 327 -18.98 0.29 6.60
N ALA A 328 -19.53 1.50 6.67
CA ALA A 328 -19.22 2.45 7.75
C ALA A 328 -19.65 1.92 9.13
N LEU A 329 -20.86 1.35 9.21
CA LEU A 329 -21.39 0.78 10.45
C LEU A 329 -20.62 -0.47 10.89
N LEU A 330 -20.22 -1.31 9.94
CA LEU A 330 -19.39 -2.49 10.21
C LEU A 330 -17.96 -2.11 10.60
N TRP A 331 -17.40 -1.07 9.99
CA TRP A 331 -16.05 -0.59 10.30
C TRP A 331 -15.96 -0.06 11.74
N ILE A 332 -16.94 0.75 12.20
CA ILE A 332 -16.98 1.17 13.61
C ILE A 332 -17.24 -0.02 14.56
N THR A 333 -17.91 -1.08 14.09
CA THR A 333 -18.15 -2.30 14.87
C THR A 333 -16.86 -3.07 15.14
N ASP A 334 -15.91 -3.04 14.19
CA ASP A 334 -14.62 -3.71 14.28
C ASP A 334 -13.57 -2.89 15.05
N PHE A 335 -13.57 -1.56 14.87
CA PHE A 335 -12.46 -0.72 15.33
C PHE A 335 -12.78 0.23 16.50
N ALA A 336 -14.06 0.47 16.82
CA ALA A 336 -14.44 1.26 17.99
C ALA A 336 -14.75 0.39 19.22
N GLN A 337 -14.53 0.94 20.41
CA GLN A 337 -14.86 0.28 21.68
C GLN A 337 -16.33 0.53 22.07
N LEU A 338 -17.25 0.06 21.24
CA LEU A 338 -18.69 0.29 21.44
C LEU A 338 -19.20 -0.38 22.72
N SER A 339 -20.07 0.32 23.46
CA SER A 339 -20.86 -0.30 24.52
C SER A 339 -21.80 -1.37 23.94
N GLU A 340 -22.26 -2.30 24.77
CA GLU A 340 -23.22 -3.33 24.35
C GLU A 340 -24.49 -2.71 23.73
N THR A 341 -25.02 -1.65 24.35
CA THR A 341 -26.18 -0.91 23.83
C THR A 341 -25.88 -0.26 22.48
N SER A 342 -24.75 0.46 22.36
CA SER A 342 -24.34 1.08 21.09
C SER A 342 -24.15 0.05 19.99
N ARG A 343 -23.54 -1.09 20.32
CA ARG A 343 -23.35 -2.21 19.38
C ARG A 343 -24.69 -2.80 18.93
N ALA A 344 -25.65 -2.95 19.83
CA ALA A 344 -27.00 -3.39 19.48
C ALA A 344 -27.73 -2.38 18.57
N ASP A 345 -27.55 -1.08 18.80
CA ASP A 345 -28.14 -0.01 17.97
C ASP A 345 -27.56 -0.02 16.55
N VAL A 346 -26.24 -0.15 16.43
CA VAL A 346 -25.54 -0.35 15.15
C VAL A 346 -26.06 -1.61 14.45
N GLY A 347 -26.20 -2.72 15.17
CA GLY A 347 -26.75 -3.97 14.63
C GLY A 347 -28.16 -3.82 14.06
N ARG A 348 -29.04 -3.04 14.71
CA ARG A 348 -30.38 -2.72 14.19
C ARG A 348 -30.32 -1.87 12.92
N GLY A 349 -29.43 -0.87 12.87
CA GLY A 349 -29.18 -0.07 11.68
C GLY A 349 -28.71 -0.93 10.50
N CYS A 350 -27.72 -1.80 10.73
CA CYS A 350 -27.21 -2.73 9.72
C CYS A 350 -28.32 -3.65 9.17
N ARG A 351 -29.14 -4.23 10.04
CA ARG A 351 -30.25 -5.12 9.63
C ARG A 351 -31.24 -4.42 8.70
N GLY A 352 -31.57 -3.15 8.97
CA GLY A 352 -32.43 -2.35 8.11
C GLY A 352 -31.83 -2.14 6.71
N VAL A 353 -30.55 -1.77 6.66
CA VAL A 353 -29.85 -1.53 5.37
C VAL A 353 -29.72 -2.81 4.56
N VAL A 354 -29.38 -3.93 5.19
CA VAL A 354 -29.27 -5.24 4.51
C VAL A 354 -30.61 -5.68 3.93
N ARG A 355 -31.71 -5.45 4.63
CA ARG A 355 -33.06 -5.76 4.13
C ARG A 355 -33.32 -5.05 2.80
N ASP A 356 -33.09 -3.73 2.74
CA ASP A 356 -33.28 -2.96 1.51
C ASP A 356 -32.40 -3.48 0.35
N MET A 357 -31.18 -3.94 0.65
CA MET A 357 -30.24 -4.45 -0.36
C MET A 357 -30.63 -5.80 -0.94
N VAL A 358 -31.41 -6.61 -0.22
CA VAL A 358 -31.78 -7.98 -0.63
C VAL A 358 -33.20 -8.07 -1.17
N ASP A 359 -34.12 -7.20 -0.71
CA ASP A 359 -35.52 -7.20 -1.13
C ASP A 359 -35.67 -6.85 -2.62
N ASP A 360 -34.77 -6.04 -3.18
CA ASP A 360 -34.78 -5.62 -4.59
C ASP A 360 -33.77 -6.39 -5.47
N ALA A 361 -32.95 -7.25 -4.87
CA ALA A 361 -31.91 -7.99 -5.58
C ALA A 361 -32.49 -9.20 -6.35
N HIS A 362 -33.47 -8.96 -7.22
CA HIS A 362 -34.24 -9.99 -7.90
C HIS A 362 -34.34 -9.74 -9.40
N TRP A 363 -33.45 -10.39 -10.16
CA TRP A 363 -33.84 -10.91 -11.46
C TRP A 363 -33.91 -12.44 -11.39
N ARG A 364 -35.12 -12.97 -11.20
CA ARG A 364 -35.54 -14.37 -11.45
C ARG A 364 -34.48 -15.44 -11.15
N GLY A 365 -34.34 -15.86 -9.89
CA GLY A 365 -33.46 -17.00 -9.57
C GLY A 365 -33.29 -17.32 -8.10
N ASP A 366 -32.33 -18.20 -7.85
CA ASP A 366 -31.82 -18.68 -6.56
C ASP A 366 -30.62 -17.85 -6.03
N HIS A 367 -30.24 -16.78 -6.73
CA HIS A 367 -29.13 -15.90 -6.41
C HIS A 367 -29.50 -14.41 -6.51
N TYR A 368 -28.65 -13.54 -5.98
CA TYR A 368 -28.81 -12.09 -6.01
C TYR A 368 -28.24 -11.49 -7.29
N HIS A 369 -28.88 -10.40 -7.73
CA HIS A 369 -28.41 -9.55 -8.82
C HIS A 369 -28.46 -8.10 -8.36
N TRP A 370 -27.36 -7.37 -8.59
CA TRP A 370 -27.26 -5.95 -8.34
C TRP A 370 -26.76 -5.26 -9.60
N GLU A 371 -27.27 -4.07 -9.84
CA GLU A 371 -26.91 -3.23 -10.97
C GLU A 371 -26.61 -1.82 -10.49
N TRP A 372 -25.68 -1.17 -11.17
CA TRP A 372 -25.39 0.24 -10.97
C TRP A 372 -25.26 0.90 -12.34
N HIS A 373 -25.99 2.00 -12.56
CA HIS A 373 -26.18 2.61 -13.89
C HIS A 373 -26.51 1.59 -14.99
N ASP A 374 -27.55 0.80 -14.77
CA ASP A 374 -28.07 -0.21 -15.70
C ASP A 374 -27.03 -1.26 -16.15
N ARG A 375 -25.98 -1.46 -15.34
CA ARG A 375 -24.92 -2.42 -15.60
C ARG A 375 -24.72 -3.37 -14.41
N PRO A 376 -24.73 -4.70 -14.64
CA PRO A 376 -24.46 -5.70 -13.61
C PRO A 376 -22.96 -5.83 -13.37
N TYR A 377 -22.38 -4.88 -12.64
CA TYR A 377 -20.97 -4.88 -12.26
C TYR A 377 -20.64 -6.04 -11.30
N LEU A 378 -19.45 -6.61 -11.44
CA LEU A 378 -19.02 -7.77 -10.65
C LEU A 378 -17.96 -7.44 -9.61
N GLY A 379 -17.20 -6.36 -9.80
CA GLY A 379 -16.05 -6.02 -8.95
C GLY A 379 -16.41 -5.37 -7.62
N ALA A 380 -15.41 -4.98 -6.83
CA ALA A 380 -15.63 -4.57 -5.43
C ALA A 380 -16.15 -3.14 -5.26
N ALA A 381 -15.89 -2.24 -6.21
CA ALA A 381 -16.36 -0.87 -6.13
C ALA A 381 -17.88 -0.78 -6.38
N HIS A 382 -18.30 -1.20 -7.58
CA HIS A 382 -19.65 -0.97 -8.08
C HIS A 382 -20.53 -2.22 -8.15
N GLY A 383 -20.05 -3.37 -7.66
CA GLY A 383 -20.62 -4.67 -8.04
C GLY A 383 -20.70 -5.72 -6.94
N SER A 384 -21.03 -6.94 -7.39
CA SER A 384 -21.35 -8.07 -6.52
C SER A 384 -20.25 -8.40 -5.50
N ALA A 385 -18.95 -8.29 -5.86
CA ALA A 385 -17.89 -8.61 -4.91
C ALA A 385 -17.95 -7.73 -3.65
N GLY A 386 -18.18 -6.42 -3.82
CA GLY A 386 -18.23 -5.48 -2.70
C GLY A 386 -19.47 -5.67 -1.83
N ILE A 387 -20.60 -5.97 -2.47
CA ILE A 387 -21.85 -6.25 -1.78
C ILE A 387 -21.76 -7.57 -1.00
N VAL A 388 -21.26 -8.64 -1.62
CA VAL A 388 -21.01 -9.94 -0.97
C VAL A 388 -20.06 -9.77 0.21
N TYR A 389 -18.94 -9.05 0.04
CA TYR A 389 -18.01 -8.73 1.12
C TYR A 389 -18.73 -8.14 2.33
N THR A 390 -19.56 -7.13 2.09
CA THR A 390 -20.21 -6.35 3.14
C THR A 390 -21.33 -7.14 3.84
N ILE A 391 -22.17 -7.86 3.09
CA ILE A 391 -23.23 -8.69 3.70
C ILE A 391 -22.60 -9.84 4.50
N CYS A 392 -21.52 -10.46 4.01
CA CYS A 392 -20.83 -11.51 4.77
C CYS A 392 -20.26 -10.98 6.09
N GLN A 393 -19.71 -9.76 6.11
CA GLN A 393 -19.31 -9.13 7.38
C GLN A 393 -20.50 -8.92 8.31
N TYR A 394 -21.60 -8.38 7.81
CA TYR A 394 -22.83 -8.22 8.60
C TYR A 394 -23.30 -9.53 9.24
N ILE A 395 -23.38 -10.61 8.45
CA ILE A 395 -23.78 -11.94 8.94
C ILE A 395 -22.89 -12.36 10.12
N ARG A 396 -21.57 -12.18 9.97
CA ARG A 396 -20.61 -12.58 10.99
C ARG A 396 -20.75 -11.80 12.30
N HIS A 397 -21.20 -10.55 12.24
CA HIS A 397 -21.33 -9.70 13.42
C HIS A 397 -22.70 -9.72 14.08
N PHE A 398 -23.79 -9.79 13.31
CA PHE A 398 -25.11 -9.39 13.79
C PHE A 398 -26.27 -10.31 13.44
N ASP A 399 -26.09 -11.31 12.57
CA ASP A 399 -27.24 -12.06 12.05
C ASP A 399 -27.10 -13.58 12.11
N PRO A 400 -27.07 -14.16 13.33
CA PRO A 400 -27.05 -15.60 13.48
C PRO A 400 -28.38 -16.27 13.08
N GLU A 401 -29.49 -15.53 13.05
CA GLU A 401 -30.84 -16.07 12.82
C GLU A 401 -31.23 -16.10 11.33
N ASP A 402 -31.18 -14.95 10.64
CA ASP A 402 -31.50 -14.87 9.19
C ASP A 402 -30.26 -15.09 8.30
N GLY A 403 -29.07 -15.07 8.90
CA GLY A 403 -27.79 -15.24 8.22
C GLY A 403 -27.68 -16.52 7.39
N PRO A 404 -28.23 -17.70 7.79
CA PRO A 404 -28.17 -18.90 6.98
C PRO A 404 -28.85 -18.78 5.61
N GLN A 405 -30.03 -18.15 5.54
CA GLN A 405 -30.74 -17.98 4.26
C GLN A 405 -30.04 -16.94 3.37
N LEU A 406 -29.55 -15.85 3.97
CA LEU A 406 -28.73 -14.88 3.26
C LEU A 406 -27.47 -15.53 2.70
N LEU A 407 -26.77 -16.32 3.52
CA LEU A 407 -25.55 -17.01 3.14
C LEU A 407 -25.76 -18.00 1.99
N GLU A 408 -26.85 -18.78 2.01
CA GLU A 408 -27.18 -19.71 0.93
C GLU A 408 -27.32 -18.99 -0.42
N ARG A 409 -28.05 -17.86 -0.45
CA ARG A 409 -28.17 -17.03 -1.65
C ARG A 409 -26.85 -16.37 -2.07
N LEU A 410 -26.01 -15.95 -1.12
CA LEU A 410 -24.67 -15.42 -1.43
C LEU A 410 -23.77 -16.50 -2.05
N ILE A 411 -23.82 -17.74 -1.54
CA ILE A 411 -23.09 -18.88 -2.11
C ILE A 411 -23.58 -19.15 -3.54
N ALA A 412 -24.89 -19.12 -3.78
CA ALA A 412 -25.46 -19.27 -5.11
C ALA A 412 -25.01 -18.15 -6.06
N THR A 413 -25.00 -16.90 -5.57
CA THR A 413 -24.53 -15.72 -6.32
C THR A 413 -23.07 -15.86 -6.74
N VAL A 414 -22.19 -16.19 -5.80
CA VAL A 414 -20.77 -16.39 -6.09
C VAL A 414 -20.56 -17.59 -7.02
N SER A 415 -21.29 -18.69 -6.82
CA SER A 415 -21.22 -19.86 -7.69
C SER A 415 -21.62 -19.53 -9.13
N TRP A 416 -22.69 -18.73 -9.30
CA TRP A 416 -23.12 -18.28 -10.62
C TRP A 416 -22.07 -17.39 -11.29
N VAL A 417 -21.50 -16.41 -10.57
CA VAL A 417 -20.44 -15.54 -11.13
C VAL A 417 -19.23 -16.36 -11.56
N LEU A 418 -18.78 -17.31 -10.72
CA LEU A 418 -17.62 -18.13 -11.03
C LEU A 418 -17.85 -19.08 -12.20
N ALA A 419 -19.09 -19.54 -12.40
CA ALA A 419 -19.45 -20.39 -13.53
C ALA A 419 -19.60 -19.62 -14.85
N ASN A 420 -20.12 -18.39 -14.81
CA ASN A 420 -20.54 -17.67 -16.01
C ASN A 420 -19.65 -16.49 -16.40
N CYS A 421 -18.92 -15.91 -15.45
CA CYS A 421 -18.16 -14.66 -15.65
C CYS A 421 -16.66 -14.82 -15.41
N ARG A 422 -16.18 -16.06 -15.32
CA ARG A 422 -14.75 -16.36 -15.19
C ARG A 422 -14.10 -16.42 -16.56
N CYS A 423 -13.08 -15.58 -16.75
CA CYS A 423 -12.33 -15.47 -18.00
C CYS A 423 -11.43 -16.69 -18.22
N SER A 424 -11.09 -16.97 -19.48
CA SER A 424 -10.13 -18.03 -19.86
C SER A 424 -8.74 -17.87 -19.25
N ASN A 425 -8.35 -16.63 -18.93
CA ASN A 425 -7.10 -16.30 -18.24
C ASN A 425 -7.19 -16.39 -16.70
N GLY A 426 -8.28 -16.95 -16.16
CA GLY A 426 -8.51 -17.17 -14.73
C GLY A 426 -9.04 -15.97 -13.95
N ASN A 427 -9.04 -14.76 -14.54
CA ASN A 427 -9.60 -13.54 -13.93
C ASN A 427 -11.15 -13.56 -13.96
N ILE A 428 -11.78 -12.57 -13.33
CA ILE A 428 -13.23 -12.35 -13.37
C ILE A 428 -13.54 -11.11 -14.20
N GLU A 429 -14.62 -11.16 -14.97
CA GLU A 429 -15.10 -10.05 -15.77
C GLU A 429 -15.42 -8.80 -14.92
N SER A 430 -15.41 -7.63 -15.56
CA SER A 430 -15.77 -6.35 -14.90
C SER A 430 -17.26 -6.26 -14.56
N SER A 431 -18.08 -6.83 -15.45
CA SER A 431 -19.54 -6.85 -15.45
C SER A 431 -20.00 -8.06 -16.26
N VAL A 432 -21.25 -8.50 -16.07
CA VAL A 432 -21.81 -9.62 -16.84
C VAL A 432 -21.78 -9.29 -18.34
N GLY A 433 -21.24 -10.21 -19.15
CA GLY A 433 -21.17 -10.05 -20.62
C GLY A 433 -20.05 -9.11 -21.09
N SER A 434 -19.10 -8.76 -20.23
CA SER A 434 -18.00 -7.86 -20.56
C SER A 434 -17.10 -8.46 -21.65
N ARG A 435 -16.90 -7.73 -22.74
CA ARG A 435 -15.96 -8.09 -23.81
C ARG A 435 -14.50 -7.72 -23.51
N SER A 436 -14.22 -7.24 -22.29
CA SER A 436 -12.87 -6.84 -21.90
C SER A 436 -11.88 -8.01 -21.87
N GLY A 437 -12.33 -9.24 -21.69
CA GLY A 437 -11.49 -10.44 -21.66
C GLY A 437 -10.61 -10.54 -20.41
N GLY A 438 -11.08 -10.03 -19.27
CA GLY A 438 -10.37 -10.14 -17.99
C GLY A 438 -9.06 -9.36 -17.93
N LYS A 439 -9.03 -8.18 -18.57
CA LYS A 439 -7.87 -7.28 -18.62
C LYS A 439 -7.63 -6.53 -17.31
N LEU A 440 -8.70 -6.23 -16.57
CA LEU A 440 -8.65 -5.45 -15.34
C LEU A 440 -8.35 -6.37 -14.17
N VAL A 441 -7.18 -6.19 -13.53
CA VAL A 441 -6.76 -6.94 -12.33
C VAL A 441 -6.72 -5.95 -11.17
N HIS A 442 -7.87 -5.34 -10.91
CA HIS A 442 -8.03 -4.19 -10.01
C HIS A 442 -8.97 -4.55 -8.87
N TRP A 443 -8.92 -3.79 -7.77
CA TRP A 443 -9.89 -3.96 -6.70
C TRP A 443 -11.28 -3.58 -7.19
N CYS A 444 -11.41 -2.46 -7.91
CA CYS A 444 -12.69 -2.06 -8.49
C CYS A 444 -13.26 -3.08 -9.47
N HIS A 445 -12.41 -3.77 -10.24
CA HIS A 445 -12.79 -4.76 -11.25
C HIS A 445 -11.76 -5.89 -11.40
N GLY A 446 -12.19 -7.13 -11.14
CA GLY A 446 -11.41 -8.35 -11.35
C GLY A 446 -10.92 -9.02 -10.06
N ALA A 447 -9.91 -9.89 -10.21
CA ALA A 447 -9.44 -10.80 -9.17
C ALA A 447 -9.08 -10.13 -7.84
N THR A 448 -8.44 -8.96 -7.89
CA THR A 448 -7.98 -8.24 -6.70
C THR A 448 -9.14 -7.89 -5.76
N GLY A 449 -10.31 -7.51 -6.29
CA GLY A 449 -11.51 -7.22 -5.48
C GLY A 449 -12.29 -8.46 -5.04
N TRP A 450 -12.19 -9.55 -5.79
CA TRP A 450 -12.87 -10.81 -5.45
C TRP A 450 -12.18 -11.60 -4.34
N ILE A 451 -10.86 -11.45 -4.18
CA ILE A 451 -10.11 -12.09 -3.08
C ILE A 451 -10.69 -11.73 -1.70
N PRO A 452 -10.80 -10.44 -1.30
CA PRO A 452 -11.37 -10.10 0.01
C PRO A 452 -12.83 -10.54 0.14
N ALA A 453 -13.64 -10.45 -0.93
CA ALA A 453 -15.03 -10.90 -0.91
C ALA A 453 -15.16 -12.41 -0.60
N LEU A 454 -14.35 -13.25 -1.26
CA LEU A 454 -14.34 -14.69 -1.04
C LEU A 454 -13.78 -15.07 0.34
N ILE A 455 -12.84 -14.30 0.88
CA ILE A 455 -12.37 -14.49 2.26
C ILE A 455 -13.50 -14.22 3.25
N GLN A 456 -14.29 -13.15 3.08
CA GLN A 456 -15.44 -12.87 3.94
C GLN A 456 -16.51 -13.95 3.82
N LEU A 457 -16.81 -14.40 2.60
CA LEU A 457 -17.73 -15.51 2.36
C LEU A 457 -17.26 -16.79 3.07
N SER A 458 -15.98 -17.14 2.95
CA SER A 458 -15.40 -18.29 3.64
C SER A 458 -15.52 -18.16 5.16
N GLY A 459 -15.35 -16.95 5.71
CA GLY A 459 -15.56 -16.69 7.13
C GLY A 459 -16.99 -16.92 7.58
N ALA A 460 -17.98 -16.45 6.79
CA ALA A 460 -19.40 -16.69 7.08
C ALA A 460 -19.77 -18.18 6.99
N ILE A 461 -19.24 -18.90 6.00
CA ILE A 461 -19.41 -20.36 5.86
C ILE A 461 -18.81 -21.10 7.08
N ALA A 462 -17.60 -20.72 7.51
CA ALA A 462 -16.97 -21.35 8.66
C ALA A 462 -17.73 -21.10 9.98
N GLN A 463 -18.36 -19.94 10.12
CA GLN A 463 -19.17 -19.56 11.28
C GLN A 463 -20.53 -20.26 11.32
N LEU A 464 -21.27 -20.24 10.21
CA LEU A 464 -22.64 -20.78 10.15
C LEU A 464 -22.72 -22.26 9.78
N LYS A 465 -21.64 -22.84 9.24
CA LYS A 465 -21.50 -24.26 8.87
C LYS A 465 -22.72 -24.81 8.12
N PRO A 466 -23.09 -24.22 6.95
CA PRO A 466 -24.14 -24.78 6.12
C PRO A 466 -23.80 -26.21 5.66
N ARG A 467 -24.77 -26.87 5.01
CA ARG A 467 -24.54 -28.18 4.42
C ARG A 467 -23.33 -28.15 3.48
N ASP A 468 -22.50 -29.20 3.55
CA ASP A 468 -21.30 -29.37 2.73
C ASP A 468 -20.23 -28.26 2.91
N HIS A 469 -20.25 -27.54 4.05
CA HIS A 469 -19.33 -26.42 4.31
C HIS A 469 -17.85 -26.76 4.11
N GLU A 470 -17.37 -27.95 4.51
CA GLU A 470 -15.97 -28.34 4.29
C GLU A 470 -15.60 -28.37 2.80
N THR A 471 -16.51 -28.88 1.96
CA THR A 471 -16.31 -28.90 0.50
C THR A 471 -16.34 -27.49 -0.08
N LEU A 472 -17.27 -26.65 0.38
CA LEU A 472 -17.34 -25.24 -0.04
C LEU A 472 -16.07 -24.48 0.33
N LEU A 473 -15.57 -24.65 1.56
CA LEU A 473 -14.34 -24.03 2.04
C LEU A 473 -13.12 -24.48 1.22
N SER A 474 -13.01 -25.77 0.90
CA SER A 474 -11.94 -26.29 0.04
C SER A 474 -11.97 -25.65 -1.35
N ARG A 475 -13.15 -25.60 -1.98
CA ARG A 475 -13.33 -24.98 -3.30
C ARG A 475 -12.98 -23.49 -3.29
N ILE A 476 -13.46 -22.75 -2.30
CA ILE A 476 -13.16 -21.31 -2.16
C ILE A 476 -11.64 -21.10 -2.00
N ARG A 477 -10.96 -21.94 -1.22
CA ARG A 477 -9.50 -21.87 -1.07
C ARG A 477 -8.77 -22.09 -2.40
N GLU A 478 -9.19 -23.05 -3.20
CA GLU A 478 -8.61 -23.30 -4.53
C GLU A 478 -8.81 -22.10 -5.48
N ILE A 479 -10.02 -21.54 -5.49
CA ILE A 479 -10.35 -20.35 -6.28
C ILE A 479 -9.50 -19.15 -5.83
N LEU A 480 -9.41 -18.91 -4.52
CA LEU A 480 -8.59 -17.85 -3.93
C LEU A 480 -7.13 -17.95 -4.35
N CYS A 481 -6.52 -19.15 -4.28
CA CYS A 481 -5.16 -19.37 -4.76
C CYS A 481 -5.03 -19.08 -6.27
N SER A 482 -5.99 -19.51 -7.08
CA SER A 482 -5.98 -19.24 -8.52
C SER A 482 -6.11 -17.74 -8.86
N LEU A 483 -6.96 -17.01 -8.14
CA LEU A 483 -7.06 -15.54 -8.27
C LEU A 483 -5.78 -14.86 -7.77
N GLY A 484 -5.17 -15.37 -6.70
CA GLY A 484 -3.88 -14.91 -6.21
C GLY A 484 -2.76 -15.01 -7.25
N GLU A 485 -2.72 -16.09 -8.04
CA GLU A 485 -1.78 -16.19 -9.15
C GLU A 485 -2.07 -15.17 -10.26
N VAL A 486 -3.35 -14.92 -10.58
CA VAL A 486 -3.72 -13.85 -11.52
C VAL A 486 -3.20 -12.48 -11.05
N VAL A 487 -3.39 -12.16 -9.76
CA VAL A 487 -2.89 -10.91 -9.17
C VAL A 487 -1.36 -10.88 -9.18
N TYR A 488 -0.69 -11.99 -8.86
CA TYR A 488 0.77 -12.02 -8.86
C TYR A 488 1.35 -11.83 -10.27
N GLU A 489 0.78 -12.47 -11.29
CA GLU A 489 1.26 -12.40 -12.67
C GLU A 489 0.98 -11.07 -13.35
N ARG A 490 -0.12 -10.39 -12.99
CA ARG A 490 -0.65 -9.23 -13.75
C ARG A 490 -0.98 -8.00 -12.90
N GLY A 491 -0.77 -8.04 -11.60
CA GLY A 491 -1.13 -6.97 -10.65
C GLY A 491 -0.05 -5.90 -10.44
N LEU A 492 1.12 -6.01 -11.08
CA LEU A 492 2.06 -4.89 -11.20
C LEU A 492 1.62 -3.99 -12.36
N LEU A 493 0.54 -3.27 -12.15
CA LEU A 493 -0.14 -2.51 -13.20
C LEU A 493 0.77 -1.41 -13.75
N ALA A 494 0.96 -1.41 -15.07
CA ALA A 494 1.72 -0.36 -15.74
C ALA A 494 0.82 0.87 -15.91
N GLU A 495 1.34 2.05 -15.56
CA GLU A 495 0.72 3.33 -15.94
C GLU A 495 -0.70 3.53 -15.36
N LYS A 496 -0.94 3.11 -14.10
CA LYS A 496 -2.24 3.18 -13.41
C LYS A 496 -2.24 3.81 -12.00
N GLY A 497 -1.10 4.28 -11.51
CA GLY A 497 -0.97 4.78 -10.14
C GLY A 497 -0.56 3.72 -9.12
N ALA A 498 -0.50 4.13 -7.84
CA ALA A 498 -0.03 3.27 -6.75
C ALA A 498 -1.10 2.97 -5.69
N GLY A 499 -2.32 3.50 -5.86
CA GLY A 499 -3.42 3.40 -4.91
C GLY A 499 -4.02 2.01 -4.73
N LEU A 500 -5.02 1.94 -3.86
CA LEU A 500 -5.74 0.71 -3.54
C LEU A 500 -6.76 0.26 -4.59
N CYS A 501 -7.34 1.17 -5.37
CA CYS A 501 -8.44 0.86 -6.29
C CYS A 501 -7.97 0.06 -7.52
N HIS A 502 -6.95 0.58 -8.20
CA HIS A 502 -6.44 0.00 -9.45
C HIS A 502 -4.94 0.25 -9.61
N GLY A 503 -4.20 0.20 -8.49
CA GLY A 503 -2.75 0.33 -8.45
C GLY A 503 -2.06 -0.89 -7.82
N VAL A 504 -0.72 -0.82 -7.76
CA VAL A 504 0.10 -1.87 -7.12
C VAL A 504 -0.22 -2.01 -5.62
N GLY A 505 -0.67 -0.94 -4.96
CA GLY A 505 -1.08 -0.98 -3.55
C GLY A 505 -2.21 -1.97 -3.32
N GLY A 506 -3.29 -1.89 -4.11
CA GLY A 506 -4.42 -2.82 -4.03
C GLY A 506 -4.02 -4.27 -4.31
N SER A 507 -3.19 -4.49 -5.33
CA SER A 507 -2.67 -5.84 -5.64
C SER A 507 -1.84 -6.41 -4.49
N SER A 508 -1.01 -5.59 -3.84
CA SER A 508 -0.26 -5.99 -2.66
C SER A 508 -1.19 -6.36 -1.50
N MET A 509 -2.21 -5.54 -1.24
CA MET A 509 -3.21 -5.79 -0.19
C MET A 509 -3.94 -7.13 -0.39
N ALA A 510 -4.33 -7.45 -1.62
CA ALA A 510 -4.96 -8.74 -1.91
C ALA A 510 -4.03 -9.94 -1.64
N LEU A 511 -2.73 -9.82 -1.92
CA LEU A 511 -1.75 -10.86 -1.59
C LEU A 511 -1.52 -11.00 -0.07
N VAL A 512 -1.55 -9.89 0.68
CA VAL A 512 -1.50 -9.92 2.16
C VAL A 512 -2.76 -10.55 2.75
N ALA A 513 -3.94 -10.22 2.22
CA ALA A 513 -5.20 -10.83 2.62
C ALA A 513 -5.18 -12.35 2.37
N LEU A 514 -4.65 -12.78 1.22
CA LEU A 514 -4.51 -14.20 0.88
C LEU A 514 -3.51 -14.92 1.80
N TYR A 515 -2.39 -14.28 2.16
CA TYR A 515 -1.49 -14.81 3.19
C TYR A 515 -2.21 -15.00 4.53
N SER A 516 -2.91 -13.96 4.99
CA SER A 516 -3.64 -13.98 6.27
C SER A 516 -4.71 -15.09 6.30
N TYR A 517 -5.35 -15.35 5.17
CA TYR A 517 -6.33 -16.43 5.04
C TYR A 517 -5.69 -17.82 4.96
N THR A 518 -4.61 -17.97 4.19
CA THR A 518 -4.05 -19.28 3.87
C THR A 518 -3.01 -19.79 4.85
N GLY A 519 -2.31 -18.89 5.53
CA GLY A 519 -1.08 -19.15 6.30
C GLY A 519 0.15 -19.44 5.44
N ASP A 520 0.03 -19.45 4.10
CA ASP A 520 1.13 -19.84 3.22
C ASP A 520 2.09 -18.67 2.97
N ARG A 521 3.33 -18.84 3.45
CA ARG A 521 4.40 -17.85 3.36
C ARG A 521 4.80 -17.50 1.92
N ALA A 522 4.43 -18.30 0.92
CA ALA A 522 4.61 -17.94 -0.48
C ALA A 522 3.85 -16.66 -0.83
N TRP A 523 2.61 -16.51 -0.35
CA TRP A 523 1.82 -15.28 -0.56
C TRP A 523 2.43 -14.08 0.15
N LEU A 524 2.94 -14.26 1.37
CA LEU A 524 3.67 -13.18 2.07
C LEU A 524 4.92 -12.75 1.29
N ARG A 525 5.68 -13.68 0.71
CA ARG A 525 6.84 -13.34 -0.13
C ARG A 525 6.42 -12.50 -1.33
N LYS A 526 5.37 -12.91 -2.05
CA LYS A 526 4.82 -12.15 -3.20
C LYS A 526 4.34 -10.76 -2.79
N ALA A 527 3.63 -10.65 -1.66
CA ALA A 527 3.18 -9.37 -1.10
C ALA A 527 4.36 -8.44 -0.77
N ARG A 528 5.44 -8.94 -0.16
CA ARG A 528 6.65 -8.14 0.12
C ARG A 528 7.29 -7.58 -1.15
N GLN A 529 7.30 -8.35 -2.24
CA GLN A 529 7.84 -7.89 -3.51
C GLN A 529 7.00 -6.75 -4.09
N PHE A 530 5.67 -6.86 -4.05
CA PHE A 530 4.74 -5.82 -4.50
C PHE A 530 4.81 -4.58 -3.61
N ALA A 531 4.84 -4.74 -2.29
CA ALA A 531 4.99 -3.64 -1.33
C ALA A 531 6.32 -2.90 -1.52
N LEU A 532 7.42 -3.60 -1.77
CA LEU A 532 8.70 -2.96 -2.08
C LEU A 532 8.67 -2.19 -3.40
N PHE A 533 8.00 -2.74 -4.42
CA PHE A 533 7.80 -2.04 -5.68
C PHE A 533 6.98 -0.76 -5.48
N ALA A 534 5.87 -0.83 -4.75
CA ALA A 534 5.07 0.32 -4.35
C ALA A 534 5.91 1.33 -3.54
N GLY A 535 6.77 0.84 -2.65
CA GLY A 535 7.72 1.63 -1.88
C GLY A 535 8.73 2.41 -2.71
N ARG A 536 9.23 1.79 -3.78
CA ARG A 536 10.28 2.37 -4.64
C ARG A 536 9.72 3.30 -5.70
N TYR A 537 8.55 3.01 -6.26
CA TYR A 537 8.03 3.72 -7.43
C TYR A 537 6.65 4.32 -7.21
N GLY A 538 6.04 4.14 -6.04
CA GLY A 538 4.69 4.59 -5.75
C GLY A 538 4.51 6.09 -5.91
N GLN A 539 5.54 6.89 -5.56
CA GLN A 539 5.50 8.33 -5.79
C GLN A 539 5.42 8.65 -7.28
N TRP A 540 6.39 8.16 -8.09
CA TRP A 540 6.37 8.37 -9.53
C TRP A 540 5.08 7.87 -10.18
N LEU A 541 4.61 6.66 -9.84
CA LEU A 541 3.37 6.10 -10.37
C LEU A 541 2.17 6.99 -10.05
N SER A 542 2.09 7.49 -8.82
CA SER A 542 0.96 8.33 -8.41
C SER A 542 1.02 9.71 -9.06
N GLU A 543 2.17 10.37 -9.06
CA GLU A 543 2.33 11.70 -9.67
C GLU A 543 2.20 11.69 -11.20
N SER A 544 2.45 10.54 -11.84
CA SER A 544 2.39 10.43 -13.30
C SER A 544 1.02 10.01 -13.83
N PHE A 545 0.22 9.26 -13.05
CA PHE A 545 -0.98 8.57 -13.57
C PHE A 545 -2.23 8.66 -12.70
N ALA A 546 -2.13 9.08 -11.44
CA ALA A 546 -3.30 9.21 -10.58
C ALA A 546 -3.85 10.63 -10.63
N ASP A 547 -5.17 10.78 -10.74
CA ASP A 547 -5.83 12.08 -10.73
C ASP A 547 -5.66 12.78 -9.36
N ARG A 548 -5.65 11.98 -8.28
CA ARG A 548 -5.31 12.44 -6.93
C ARG A 548 -4.05 11.73 -6.43
N PRO A 549 -2.84 12.23 -6.76
CA PRO A 549 -1.56 11.55 -6.52
C PRO A 549 -1.24 11.18 -5.06
N TYR A 550 -1.85 11.84 -4.09
CA TYR A 550 -1.58 11.60 -2.66
C TYR A 550 -2.75 10.93 -1.93
N SER A 551 -3.79 10.54 -2.66
CA SER A 551 -4.97 9.87 -2.09
C SER A 551 -4.73 8.40 -1.74
N LEU A 552 -5.69 7.81 -1.02
CA LEU A 552 -5.63 6.41 -0.59
C LEU A 552 -5.97 5.44 -1.73
N TYR A 553 -7.04 5.70 -2.49
CA TYR A 553 -7.50 4.74 -3.49
C TYR A 553 -6.86 4.92 -4.87
N GLU A 554 -6.31 6.08 -5.20
CA GLU A 554 -5.63 6.31 -6.49
C GLU A 554 -4.11 6.47 -6.32
N GLY A 555 -3.69 7.10 -5.23
CA GLY A 555 -2.34 7.64 -5.08
C GLY A 555 -1.46 7.00 -4.01
N LEU A 556 -0.55 7.83 -3.50
CA LEU A 556 0.57 7.46 -2.64
C LEU A 556 0.15 6.86 -1.29
N ALA A 557 -0.98 7.30 -0.72
CA ALA A 557 -1.44 6.76 0.55
C ALA A 557 -1.84 5.28 0.42
N GLY A 558 -2.28 4.82 -0.76
CA GLY A 558 -2.51 3.39 -0.99
C GLY A 558 -1.23 2.57 -1.05
N ALA A 559 -0.12 3.15 -1.57
CA ALA A 559 1.19 2.51 -1.50
C ALA A 559 1.70 2.42 -0.05
N VAL A 560 1.46 3.46 0.76
CA VAL A 560 1.77 3.47 2.19
C VAL A 560 0.98 2.37 2.91
N ALA A 561 -0.35 2.34 2.74
CA ALA A 561 -1.24 1.32 3.31
C ALA A 561 -0.79 -0.12 3.00
N ALA A 562 -0.39 -0.37 1.75
CA ALA A 562 0.11 -1.67 1.32
C ALA A 562 1.40 -2.08 2.06
N ILE A 563 2.32 -1.15 2.30
CA ILE A 563 3.56 -1.43 3.02
C ILE A 563 3.28 -1.61 4.52
N GLU A 564 2.40 -0.80 5.11
CA GLU A 564 1.97 -0.92 6.50
C GLU A 564 1.39 -2.31 6.78
N ALA A 565 0.39 -2.73 5.99
CA ALA A 565 -0.22 -4.05 6.13
C ALA A 565 0.81 -5.18 5.91
N THR A 566 1.71 -5.03 4.94
CA THR A 566 2.74 -6.05 4.66
C THR A 566 3.78 -6.17 5.79
N LEU A 567 4.19 -5.04 6.39
CA LEU A 567 5.07 -5.02 7.56
C LEU A 567 4.37 -5.62 8.78
N ALA A 568 3.10 -5.27 9.02
CA ALA A 568 2.30 -5.82 10.09
C ALA A 568 2.18 -7.35 9.98
N ALA A 569 1.82 -7.86 8.80
CA ALA A 569 1.77 -9.31 8.52
C ALA A 569 3.14 -9.98 8.71
N THR A 570 4.22 -9.33 8.28
CA THR A 570 5.60 -9.82 8.47
C THR A 570 5.94 -10.01 9.94
N ARG A 571 5.45 -9.09 10.78
CA ARG A 571 5.67 -9.08 12.22
C ARG A 571 4.67 -9.96 12.99
N GLY A 572 3.87 -10.75 12.28
CA GLY A 572 2.97 -11.75 12.86
C GLY A 572 1.64 -11.19 13.33
N GLN A 573 1.21 -10.03 12.84
CA GLN A 573 -0.15 -9.55 13.09
C GLN A 573 -1.15 -10.19 12.15
N ASP A 574 -2.32 -10.50 12.70
CA ASP A 574 -3.44 -11.07 11.96
C ASP A 574 -4.40 -9.99 11.46
N TYR A 575 -5.18 -10.31 10.41
CA TYR A 575 -6.25 -9.46 9.87
C TYR A 575 -5.83 -8.04 9.43
N VAL A 576 -4.56 -7.88 9.08
CA VAL A 576 -3.92 -6.59 8.82
C VAL A 576 -4.45 -5.85 7.59
N THR A 577 -5.35 -6.39 6.78
CA THR A 577 -5.93 -5.66 5.64
C THR A 577 -7.26 -4.98 5.96
N ARG A 578 -7.95 -5.41 7.03
CA ARG A 578 -9.33 -4.98 7.35
C ARG A 578 -9.47 -3.52 7.76
N MET A 579 -8.37 -2.86 8.18
CA MET A 579 -8.38 -1.44 8.52
C MET A 579 -8.78 -0.58 7.31
N PHE A 580 -8.40 -1.02 6.10
CA PHE A 580 -8.67 -0.31 4.86
C PHE A 580 -9.96 -0.88 4.23
N PRO A 581 -11.03 -0.07 4.10
CA PRO A 581 -12.33 -0.61 3.70
C PRO A 581 -12.31 -1.35 2.35
N GLY A 582 -12.97 -2.50 2.29
CA GLY A 582 -13.00 -3.33 1.08
C GLY A 582 -11.81 -4.28 0.92
N PHE A 583 -10.93 -4.41 1.93
CA PHE A 583 -9.84 -5.39 1.99
C PHE A 583 -9.87 -6.31 3.22
#